data_AF-A0A3R7YFX9-F1
#
_entry.id   AF-A0A3R7YFX9-F1
#
_cell.length_a   1.000
_cell.length_b   1.000
_cell.length_c   1.000
_cell.angle_alpha   90.00
_cell.angle_beta   90.00
_cell.angle_gamma   90.00
#
_symmetry.space_group_name_H-M   'P 1'
#
loop_
_entity.id
_entity.type
_entity.pdbx_description
1 polymer ?
#
loop_
_entity_poly.entity_id
_entity_poly.type
_entity_poly.pdbx_seq_one_letter_code
_entity_poly.pdbx_strand_id
1 'polypeptide(L)'
;MATYVMERPLIPEIRFSLETTTDVTAILDYRFDIAGIKQLGFVLGFPAVIITQNRVRVHRDETMSVLLGRLVFPVRFHTMTKTFG
;
A
#
# COMPACT_ATOMS: atom_id res chain seq x y z
N MET A 1 29.14 -14.51 -34.18
CA MET A 1 27.70 -14.70 -33.88
C MET A 1 27.34 -13.70 -32.79
N ALA A 2 26.49 -12.71 -33.09
CA ALA A 2 26.06 -11.73 -32.10
C ALA A 2 25.04 -12.40 -31.16
N THR A 3 25.35 -12.45 -29.87
CA THR A 3 24.45 -12.94 -28.83
C THR A 3 23.29 -11.95 -28.69
N TYR A 4 22.09 -12.38 -29.08
CA TYR A 4 20.87 -11.62 -28.84
C TYR A 4 20.59 -11.60 -27.33
N VAL A 5 20.90 -10.48 -26.68
CA VAL A 5 20.60 -10.25 -25.27
C VAL A 5 19.15 -9.77 -25.21
N MET A 6 18.24 -10.65 -24.81
CA MET A 6 16.87 -10.27 -24.42
C MET A 6 16.96 -9.29 -23.26
N GLU A 7 16.64 -8.02 -23.49
CA GLU A 7 16.50 -7.05 -22.42
C GLU A 7 15.35 -7.50 -21.51
N ARG A 8 15.63 -7.59 -20.21
CA ARG A 8 14.61 -8.05 -19.24
C ARG A 8 13.49 -7.02 -19.23
N PRO A 9 12.21 -7.41 -19.39
CA PRO A 9 11.13 -6.45 -19.39
C PRO A 9 11.13 -5.64 -18.10
N LEU A 10 11.15 -4.31 -18.23
CA LEU A 10 10.98 -3.38 -17.12
C LEU A 10 9.56 -3.56 -16.57
N ILE A 11 9.45 -4.30 -15.45
CA ILE A 11 8.20 -4.38 -14.72
C ILE A 11 8.04 -3.03 -14.01
N PRO A 12 7.00 -2.24 -14.32
CA PRO A 12 6.78 -0.98 -13.64
C PRO A 12 6.64 -1.23 -12.14
N GLU A 13 7.36 -0.43 -11.37
CA GLU A 13 7.33 -0.47 -9.90
C GLU A 13 6.04 0.19 -9.40
N ILE A 14 4.91 -0.49 -9.63
CA ILE A 14 3.62 -0.06 -9.11
C ILE A 14 3.62 -0.34 -7.62
N ARG A 15 3.83 0.71 -6.82
CA ARG A 15 3.78 0.65 -5.36
C ARG A 15 2.63 1.47 -4.86
N PHE A 16 1.97 1.00 -3.80
CA PHE A 16 1.04 1.84 -3.08
C PHE A 16 1.80 2.95 -2.35
N SER A 17 1.40 4.21 -2.55
CA SER A 17 2.02 5.36 -1.90
C SER A 17 1.00 6.17 -1.10
N LEU A 18 1.16 6.19 0.23
CA LEU A 18 0.36 7.04 1.11
C LEU A 18 0.49 8.52 0.78
N GLU A 19 1.65 8.95 0.26
CA GLU A 19 1.93 10.35 -0.12
C GLU A 19 1.00 10.85 -1.24
N THR A 20 0.40 9.94 -2.01
CA THR A 20 -0.55 10.29 -3.09
C THR A 20 -2.00 10.35 -2.61
N THR A 21 -2.24 10.09 -1.32
CA THR A 21 -3.57 10.07 -0.69
C THR A 21 -3.77 11.34 0.14
N THR A 22 -5.02 11.77 0.33
CA THR A 22 -5.36 12.86 1.27
C THR A 22 -5.77 12.30 2.63
N ASP A 23 -5.61 13.08 3.70
CA ASP A 23 -6.06 12.64 5.03
C ASP A 23 -7.55 12.30 5.07
N VAL A 24 -8.39 13.04 4.35
CA VAL A 24 -9.83 12.76 4.26
C VAL A 24 -10.07 11.37 3.65
N THR A 25 -9.38 11.04 2.56
CA THR A 25 -9.45 9.73 1.94
C THR A 25 -8.91 8.65 2.87
N ALA A 26 -7.78 8.89 3.53
CA ALA A 26 -7.17 7.93 4.45
C ALA A 26 -8.10 7.60 5.63
N ILE A 27 -8.79 8.60 6.20
CA ILE A 27 -9.78 8.39 7.26
C ILE A 27 -10.95 7.53 6.77
N LEU A 28 -11.43 7.76 5.54
CA LEU A 28 -12.52 6.98 4.97
C LEU A 28 -12.09 5.54 4.68
N ASP A 29 -10.92 5.34 4.08
CA ASP A 29 -10.41 4.03 3.68
C ASP A 29 -9.87 3.20 4.87
N TYR A 30 -9.23 3.86 5.84
CA TYR A 30 -8.43 3.20 6.89
C TYR A 30 -8.82 3.53 8.33
N ARG A 31 -9.72 4.51 8.55
CA ARG A 31 -10.09 5.07 9.88
C ARG A 31 -8.98 5.83 10.61
N PHE A 32 -7.85 6.03 9.95
CA PHE A 32 -6.70 6.79 10.44
C PHE A 32 -6.28 7.79 9.36
N ASP A 33 -5.79 8.95 9.78
CA ASP A 33 -5.08 9.88 8.91
C ASP A 33 -3.70 9.34 8.53
N ILE A 34 -3.01 10.00 7.59
CA ILE A 34 -1.73 9.51 7.08
C ILE A 34 -0.67 9.44 8.20
N ALA A 35 -0.67 10.45 9.08
CA ALA A 35 0.22 10.49 10.23
C ALA A 35 -0.04 9.33 11.20
N GLY A 36 -1.32 9.06 11.52
CA GLY A 36 -1.73 7.94 12.36
C GLY A 36 -1.35 6.58 11.79
N ILE A 37 -1.49 6.38 10.47
CA ILE A 37 -1.06 5.13 9.81
C ILE A 37 0.45 4.90 9.95
N LYS A 38 1.26 5.95 9.70
CA LYS A 38 2.74 5.88 9.82
C LYS A 38 3.15 5.60 11.27
N GLN A 39 2.54 6.30 12.24
CA GLN A 39 2.81 6.10 13.66
C GLN A 39 2.41 4.69 14.12
N LEU A 40 1.26 4.19 13.69
CA LEU A 40 0.78 2.85 14.03
C LEU A 40 1.76 1.77 13.55
N GLY A 41 2.26 1.89 12.30
CA GLY A 41 3.26 0.98 11.78
C GLY A 41 4.56 0.99 12.60
N PHE A 42 4.97 2.15 13.12
CA PHE A 42 6.13 2.26 14.01
C PHE A 42 5.89 1.60 15.36
N VAL A 43 4.75 1.86 16.01
CA VAL A 43 4.40 1.32 17.33
C VAL A 43 4.22 -0.20 17.30
N LEU A 44 3.68 -0.75 16.21
CA LEU A 44 3.57 -2.19 16.00
C LEU A 44 4.91 -2.87 15.70
N GLY A 45 6.00 -2.12 15.59
CA GLY A 45 7.34 -2.66 15.38
C GLY A 45 7.60 -3.16 13.96
N PHE A 46 6.81 -2.73 12.97
CA PHE A 46 7.08 -3.12 11.58
C PHE A 46 8.43 -2.53 11.13
N PRO A 47 9.29 -3.31 10.45
CA PRO A 47 10.50 -2.76 9.86
C PRO A 47 10.15 -1.80 8.72
N ALA A 48 11.06 -0.89 8.36
CA ALA A 48 10.84 0.09 7.30
C ALA A 48 10.61 -0.57 5.92
N VAL A 49 11.21 -1.75 5.72
CA VAL A 49 11.07 -2.58 4.54
C VAL A 49 10.79 -4.01 4.98
N ILE A 50 9.79 -4.63 4.36
CA ILE A 50 9.33 -5.99 4.62
C ILE A 50 9.57 -6.80 3.35
N ILE A 51 10.19 -7.96 3.50
CA ILE A 51 10.37 -8.91 2.40
C ILE A 51 9.36 -10.02 2.60
N THR A 52 8.41 -10.14 1.68
CA THR A 52 7.39 -11.19 1.73
C THR A 52 7.98 -12.55 1.37
N GLN A 53 7.24 -13.64 1.65
CA GLN A 53 7.63 -14.99 1.27
C GLN A 53 7.86 -15.15 -0.24
N ASN A 54 7.14 -14.37 -1.05
CA ASN A 54 7.28 -14.33 -2.52
C ASN A 54 8.47 -13.46 -2.97
N ARG A 55 9.35 -13.05 -2.05
CA ARG A 55 10.52 -12.19 -2.29
C ARG A 55 10.17 -10.81 -2.85
N VAL A 56 8.96 -10.33 -2.57
CA VAL A 56 8.55 -8.96 -2.90
C VAL A 56 8.98 -8.04 -1.76
N ARG A 57 9.69 -6.95 -2.09
CA ARG A 57 9.99 -5.86 -1.15
C ARG A 57 8.80 -4.92 -1.09
N VAL A 58 8.32 -4.67 0.12
CA VAL A 58 7.18 -3.81 0.41
C VAL A 58 7.60 -2.81 1.49
N HIS A 59 7.18 -1.55 1.38
CA HIS A 59 7.42 -0.58 2.44
C HIS A 59 6.45 -0.78 3.61
N ARG A 60 6.85 -0.29 4.79
CA ARG A 60 5.99 -0.28 5.98
C ARG A 60 4.63 0.33 5.68
N ASP A 61 4.62 1.50 5.05
CA ASP A 61 3.44 2.29 4.73
C ASP A 61 2.43 1.50 3.88
N GLU A 62 2.91 0.89 2.80
CA GLU A 62 2.13 0.02 1.93
C GLU A 62 1.60 -1.21 2.68
N THR A 63 2.43 -1.81 3.54
CA THR A 63 2.00 -2.95 4.36
C THR A 63 0.88 -2.56 5.32
N MET A 64 0.99 -1.39 5.95
CA MET A 64 -0.04 -0.86 6.84
C MET A 64 -1.34 -0.59 6.09
N SER A 65 -1.28 0.02 4.90
CA SER A 65 -2.46 0.26 4.08
C SER A 65 -3.16 -1.03 3.66
N VAL A 66 -2.40 -2.06 3.27
CA VAL A 66 -2.97 -3.38 2.95
C VAL A 66 -3.58 -4.04 4.19
N LEU A 67 -2.89 -3.98 5.34
CA LEU A 67 -3.38 -4.56 6.59
C LEU A 67 -4.68 -3.87 7.04
N LEU A 68 -4.67 -2.54 7.13
CA LEU A 68 -5.83 -1.75 7.54
C LEU A 68 -6.98 -1.93 6.55
N GLY A 69 -6.73 -1.89 5.25
CA GLY A 69 -7.76 -2.12 4.23
C GLY A 69 -8.45 -3.49 4.35
N ARG A 70 -7.79 -4.50 4.95
CA ARG A 70 -8.40 -5.81 5.24
C ARG A 70 -9.13 -5.87 6.57
N LEU A 71 -8.77 -5.01 7.52
CA LEU A 71 -9.34 -4.97 8.87
C LEU A 71 -10.51 -3.99 8.98
N VAL A 72 -10.58 -2.96 8.13
CA VAL A 72 -11.69 -2.01 8.17
C VAL A 72 -12.97 -2.69 7.73
N PHE A 73 -13.88 -2.87 8.69
CA PHE A 73 -15.24 -3.33 8.46
C PHE A 73 -16.22 -2.33 9.12
N PRO A 74 -17.32 -1.93 8.47
CA PRO A 74 -17.60 -1.93 7.02
C PRO A 74 -17.31 -0.55 6.37
N VAL A 75 -16.74 -0.56 5.15
CA VAL A 75 -16.48 0.64 4.31
C VAL A 75 -17.39 0.73 3.07
N ARG A 76 -18.37 -0.18 2.96
CA ARG A 76 -19.17 -0.45 1.75
C ARG A 76 -19.67 0.78 1.01
N PHE A 77 -20.20 1.79 1.72
CA PHE A 77 -20.74 2.97 1.06
C PHE A 77 -19.66 3.80 0.36
N HIS A 78 -18.57 4.14 1.05
CA HIS A 78 -17.47 4.89 0.45
C HIS A 78 -16.83 4.12 -0.72
N THR A 79 -16.61 2.81 -0.54
CA THR A 79 -16.06 1.95 -1.61
C THR A 79 -17.00 1.88 -2.81
N MET A 80 -18.32 1.78 -2.59
CA MET A 80 -19.31 1.78 -3.67
C MET A 80 -19.33 3.12 -4.40
N THR A 81 -19.29 4.25 -3.69
CA THR A 81 -19.19 5.58 -4.31
C THR A 81 -17.93 5.72 -5.16
N LYS A 82 -16.78 5.21 -4.70
CA LYS A 82 -15.54 5.25 -5.48
C LYS A 82 -15.57 4.36 -6.73
N THR A 83 -16.38 3.30 -6.72
CA THR A 83 -16.45 2.30 -7.80
C THR A 83 -17.54 2.63 -8.83
N PHE A 84 -18.65 3.22 -8.40
CA PHE A 84 -19.87 3.39 -9.20
C PHE A 84 -20.41 4.83 -9.22
N GLY A 85 -19.88 5.71 -8.38
CA GLY A 85 -20.29 7.12 -8.26
C GLY A 85 -19.48 8.06 -9.12
#